data_AF-A0A947WDB5-F1
#
_entry.id   AF-A0A947WDB5-F1
#
_cell.length_a   1.000
_cell.length_b   1.000
_cell.length_c   1.000
_cell.angle_alpha   90.00
_cell.angle_beta   90.00
_cell.angle_gamma   90.00
#
_symmetry.space_group_name_H-M   'P 1'
#
loop_
_entity.id
_entity.type
_entity.pdbx_description
1 polymer ?
#
loop_
_entity_poly.entity_id
_entity_poly.type
_entity_poly.pdbx_seq_one_letter_code
_entity_poly.pdbx_strand_id
1 'polypeptide(L)'
;MSNDVTKCIDILADAIAFEEEGIRFFTEKAEAATSELERSIFLSLAKDEQGHRAHLIGVRDGMIKTHNLSSLDKPGHDHDATPRQIFESALESVKDPYEYVEEDLEILQGAMEVERKGYTMYSKAAARMESTEARELFEHLAAEEQTHYELLKNTYEYIRDPEGWNEYEEGGMLDGG
;
A
#
# COMPACT_ATOMS: atom_id res chain seq x y z
N MET A 1 -4.93 -31.12 9.48
CA MET A 1 -4.38 -29.75 9.54
C MET A 1 -4.35 -29.32 11.00
N SER A 2 -3.32 -28.59 11.43
CA SER A 2 -3.30 -27.97 12.76
C SER A 2 -4.32 -26.82 12.81
N ASN A 3 -4.71 -26.42 14.02
CA ASN A 3 -5.59 -25.26 14.22
C ASN A 3 -4.98 -23.99 13.62
N ASP A 4 -3.66 -23.80 13.78
CA ASP A 4 -2.93 -22.63 13.28
C ASP A 4 -2.90 -22.57 11.74
N VAL A 5 -2.76 -23.72 11.06
CA VAL A 5 -2.81 -23.80 9.58
C VAL A 5 -4.19 -23.40 9.06
N THR A 6 -5.26 -23.93 9.64
CA THR A 6 -6.64 -23.58 9.24
C THR A 6 -6.90 -22.09 9.46
N LYS A 7 -6.53 -21.57 10.64
CA LYS A 7 -6.68 -20.16 10.98
C LYS A 7 -5.92 -19.24 10.01
N CYS A 8 -4.69 -19.61 9.64
CA CYS A 8 -3.91 -18.84 8.68
C CYS A 8 -4.55 -18.86 7.29
N ILE A 9 -5.09 -20.00 6.83
CA ILE A 9 -5.80 -20.08 5.53
C ILE A 9 -7.03 -19.16 5.50
N ASP A 10 -7.79 -19.11 6.60
CA ASP A 10 -8.96 -18.23 6.71
C ASP A 10 -8.53 -16.76 6.64
N ILE A 11 -7.49 -16.38 7.39
CA ILE A 11 -6.93 -15.02 7.36
C ILE A 11 -6.41 -14.66 5.96
N LEU A 12 -5.74 -15.58 5.28
CA LEU A 12 -5.26 -15.38 3.91
C LEU A 12 -6.41 -15.20 2.93
N ALA A 13 -7.55 -15.88 3.13
CA ALA A 13 -8.73 -15.70 2.29
C ALA A 13 -9.34 -14.30 2.47
N ASP A 14 -9.45 -13.82 3.71
CA ASP A 14 -9.90 -12.46 4.00
C ASP A 14 -8.93 -11.41 3.42
N ALA A 15 -7.61 -11.64 3.55
CA ALA A 15 -6.59 -10.76 2.99
C ALA A 15 -6.67 -10.69 1.46
N ILE A 16 -6.80 -11.82 0.76
CA ILE A 16 -6.95 -11.84 -0.70
C ILE A 16 -8.20 -11.06 -1.15
N ALA A 17 -9.30 -11.15 -0.42
CA ALA A 17 -10.51 -10.39 -0.74
C ALA A 17 -10.31 -8.88 -0.52
N PHE A 18 -9.59 -8.51 0.54
CA PHE A 18 -9.19 -7.12 0.80
C PHE A 18 -8.31 -6.57 -0.34
N GLU A 19 -7.29 -7.32 -0.77
CA GLU A 19 -6.44 -6.93 -1.91
C GLU A 19 -7.26 -6.76 -3.20
N GLU A 20 -8.21 -7.65 -3.47
CA GLU A 20 -9.10 -7.52 -4.62
C GLU A 20 -9.97 -6.25 -4.57
N GLU A 21 -10.40 -5.83 -3.38
CA GLU A 21 -11.09 -4.56 -3.17
C GLU A 21 -10.16 -3.36 -3.39
N GLY A 22 -8.93 -3.39 -2.85
CA GLY A 22 -7.90 -2.37 -3.05
C GLY A 22 -7.55 -2.18 -4.52
N ILE A 23 -7.26 -3.27 -5.24
CA ILE A 23 -6.96 -3.25 -6.68
C ILE A 23 -8.09 -2.56 -7.47
N ARG A 24 -9.34 -2.92 -7.21
CA ARG A 24 -10.49 -2.30 -7.89
C ARG A 24 -10.58 -0.82 -7.56
N PHE A 25 -10.49 -0.48 -6.28
CA PHE A 25 -10.56 0.91 -5.83
C PHE A 25 -9.49 1.76 -6.51
N PHE A 26 -8.21 1.36 -6.45
CA PHE A 26 -7.12 2.14 -7.04
C PHE A 26 -7.16 2.19 -8.56
N THR A 27 -7.56 1.09 -9.22
CA THR A 27 -7.74 1.11 -10.68
C THR A 27 -8.85 2.08 -11.10
N GLU A 28 -10.00 2.05 -10.41
CA GLU A 28 -11.11 2.97 -10.68
C GLU A 28 -10.70 4.43 -10.43
N LYS A 29 -9.95 4.70 -9.36
CA LYS A 29 -9.42 6.05 -9.08
C LYS A 29 -8.39 6.52 -10.09
N ALA A 30 -7.50 5.64 -10.55
CA ALA A 30 -6.57 5.95 -11.62
C ALA A 30 -7.27 6.29 -12.94
N GLU A 31 -8.32 5.54 -13.30
CA GLU A 31 -9.11 5.79 -14.51
C GLU A 31 -9.89 7.11 -14.45
N ALA A 32 -10.39 7.47 -13.26
CA ALA A 32 -11.14 8.71 -13.03
C ALA A 32 -10.25 9.93 -12.78
N ALA A 33 -8.97 9.73 -12.45
CA ALA A 33 -8.05 10.82 -12.10
C ALA A 33 -7.91 11.81 -13.26
N THR A 34 -8.05 13.10 -12.95
CA THR A 34 -7.84 14.21 -13.87
C THR A 34 -6.36 14.56 -13.95
N SER A 35 -5.66 14.48 -12.82
CA SER A 35 -4.22 14.72 -12.70
C SER A 35 -3.36 13.56 -13.18
N GLU A 36 -2.23 13.86 -13.84
CA GLU A 36 -1.17 12.87 -14.10
C GLU A 36 -0.51 12.38 -12.82
N LEU A 37 -0.36 13.24 -11.80
CA LEU A 37 0.20 12.87 -10.50
C LEU A 37 -0.64 11.79 -9.83
N GLU A 38 -1.93 12.08 -9.60
CA GLU A 38 -2.85 11.15 -8.92
C GLU A 38 -2.99 9.85 -9.70
N ARG A 39 -3.10 9.92 -11.03
CA ARG A 39 -3.16 8.73 -11.89
C ARG A 39 -1.93 7.85 -11.71
N SER A 40 -0.73 8.44 -11.71
CA SER A 40 0.51 7.69 -11.52
C SER A 40 0.58 7.03 -10.14
N ILE A 41 0.19 7.76 -9.08
CA ILE A 41 0.17 7.24 -7.71
C ILE A 41 -0.82 6.07 -7.58
N PHE A 42 -2.07 6.24 -8.03
CA PHE A 42 -3.07 5.17 -7.95
C PHE A 42 -2.71 3.96 -8.81
N LEU A 43 -2.07 4.13 -9.97
CA LEU A 43 -1.56 3.01 -10.75
C LEU A 43 -0.43 2.25 -10.05
N SER A 44 0.44 2.96 -9.33
CA SER A 44 1.49 2.32 -8.52
C SER A 44 0.86 1.46 -7.42
N LEU A 45 -0.04 2.02 -6.63
CA LEU A 45 -0.75 1.30 -5.56
C LEU A 45 -1.52 0.09 -6.10
N ALA A 46 -2.28 0.26 -7.18
CA ALA A 46 -3.01 -0.84 -7.81
C ALA A 46 -2.08 -1.98 -8.27
N LYS A 47 -0.85 -1.67 -8.67
CA LYS A 47 0.15 -2.66 -9.06
C LYS A 47 0.73 -3.38 -7.84
N ASP A 48 1.01 -2.66 -6.77
CA ASP A 48 1.53 -3.24 -5.53
C ASP A 48 0.49 -4.20 -4.91
N GLU A 49 -0.79 -3.81 -4.85
CA GLU A 49 -1.87 -4.70 -4.38
C GLU A 49 -2.07 -5.94 -5.27
N GLN A 50 -1.81 -5.84 -6.58
CA GLN A 50 -1.79 -7.02 -7.46
C GLN A 50 -0.67 -7.98 -7.08
N GLY A 51 0.50 -7.46 -6.70
CA GLY A 51 1.63 -8.20 -6.17
C GLY A 51 1.28 -8.92 -4.87
N HIS A 52 0.74 -8.19 -3.90
CA HIS A 52 0.26 -8.74 -2.62
C HIS A 52 -0.74 -9.87 -2.85
N ARG A 53 -1.78 -9.62 -3.65
CA ARG A 53 -2.80 -10.63 -3.98
C ARG A 53 -2.20 -11.88 -4.60
N ALA A 54 -1.32 -11.74 -5.59
CA ALA A 54 -0.72 -12.86 -6.28
C ALA A 54 0.13 -13.70 -5.32
N HIS A 55 0.91 -13.03 -4.46
CA HIS A 55 1.71 -13.67 -3.44
C HIS A 55 0.85 -14.44 -2.42
N LEU A 56 -0.19 -13.81 -1.87
CA LEU A 56 -1.10 -14.40 -0.90
C LEU A 56 -1.84 -15.63 -1.46
N ILE A 57 -2.26 -15.59 -2.72
CA ILE A 57 -2.85 -16.77 -3.40
C ILE A 57 -1.83 -17.90 -3.47
N GLY A 58 -0.59 -17.61 -3.86
CA GLY A 58 0.49 -18.59 -3.93
C GLY A 58 0.75 -19.26 -2.59
N VAL A 59 0.85 -18.45 -1.52
CA VAL A 59 1.01 -18.92 -0.14
C VAL A 59 -0.17 -19.80 0.27
N ARG A 60 -1.41 -19.32 0.12
CA ARG A 60 -2.62 -20.05 0.52
C ARG A 60 -2.75 -21.38 -0.20
N ASP A 61 -2.55 -21.40 -1.52
CA ASP A 61 -2.65 -22.61 -2.32
C ASP A 61 -1.55 -23.63 -1.97
N GLY A 62 -0.35 -23.15 -1.66
CA GLY A 62 0.74 -23.96 -1.13
C GLY A 62 0.39 -24.59 0.23
N MET A 63 -0.19 -23.80 1.13
CA MET A 63 -0.64 -24.27 2.45
C MET A 63 -1.78 -25.28 2.36
N ILE A 64 -2.74 -25.09 1.46
CA ILE A 64 -3.84 -26.06 1.23
C ILE A 64 -3.28 -27.41 0.75
N LYS A 65 -2.22 -27.41 -0.06
CA LYS A 65 -1.61 -28.65 -0.58
C LYS A 65 -0.75 -29.36 0.46
N THR A 66 0.03 -28.61 1.23
CA THR A 66 1.06 -29.16 2.11
C THR A 66 0.60 -29.30 3.56
N HIS A 67 -0.45 -28.59 3.95
CA HIS A 67 -0.92 -28.44 5.33
C HIS A 67 0.20 -27.98 6.29
N ASN A 68 1.12 -27.15 5.80
CA ASN A 68 2.31 -26.72 6.53
C ASN A 68 2.50 -25.20 6.43
N LEU A 69 3.07 -24.61 7.47
CA LEU A 69 3.42 -23.19 7.61
C LEU A 69 4.91 -22.92 7.35
N SER A 70 5.74 -23.95 7.18
CA SER A 70 7.17 -23.76 6.99
C SER A 70 7.48 -23.09 5.65
N SER A 71 8.26 -22.00 5.72
CA SER A 71 8.73 -21.21 4.57
C SER A 71 7.60 -20.52 3.82
N LEU A 72 6.86 -19.67 4.54
CA LEU A 72 6.14 -18.59 3.89
C LEU A 72 7.17 -17.57 3.43
N ASP A 73 7.49 -17.61 2.14
CA ASP A 73 8.29 -16.54 1.54
C ASP A 73 7.55 -15.22 1.76
N LYS A 74 8.29 -14.13 1.96
CA LYS A 74 7.71 -12.80 1.98
C LYS A 74 7.38 -12.40 0.52
N PRO A 75 6.42 -11.50 0.28
CA PRO A 75 6.34 -10.79 -0.99
C PRO A 75 7.73 -10.29 -1.38
N GLY A 76 8.08 -10.39 -2.66
CA GLY A 76 9.26 -9.69 -3.14
C GLY A 76 9.00 -8.20 -3.06
N HIS A 77 10.00 -7.38 -2.69
CA HIS A 77 9.93 -5.94 -2.94
C HIS A 77 9.91 -5.74 -4.47
N ASP A 78 8.73 -5.58 -5.05
CA ASP A 78 8.64 -5.18 -6.47
C ASP A 78 9.11 -3.73 -6.67
N HIS A 79 9.27 -2.97 -5.58
CA HIS A 79 9.77 -1.59 -5.57
C HIS A 79 10.77 -1.34 -4.42
N ASP A 80 12.06 -1.24 -4.74
CA ASP A 80 13.11 -0.71 -3.84
C ASP A 80 12.98 0.81 -3.60
N ALA A 81 11.96 1.45 -4.20
CA ALA A 81 11.73 2.89 -4.13
C ALA A 81 10.89 3.24 -2.89
N THR A 82 11.36 4.21 -2.12
CA THR A 82 10.61 4.79 -0.99
C THR A 82 9.35 5.54 -1.47
N PRO A 83 8.34 5.77 -0.60
CA PRO A 83 7.19 6.61 -0.92
C PRO A 83 7.59 7.96 -1.51
N ARG A 84 8.65 8.57 -0.95
CA ARG A 84 9.19 9.84 -1.43
C ARG A 84 9.68 9.73 -2.87
N GLN A 85 10.43 8.70 -3.22
CA GLN A 85 10.95 8.51 -4.58
C GLN A 85 9.84 8.22 -5.60
N ILE A 86 8.81 7.46 -5.20
CA ILE A 86 7.63 7.20 -6.04
C ILE A 86 6.90 8.52 -6.29
N PHE A 87 6.70 9.32 -5.24
CA PHE A 87 6.09 10.64 -5.34
C PHE A 87 6.89 11.60 -6.22
N GLU A 88 8.20 11.74 -5.99
CA GLU A 88 9.08 12.60 -6.77
C GLU A 88 9.08 12.19 -8.25
N SER A 89 9.17 10.90 -8.55
CA SER A 89 9.09 10.40 -9.94
C SER A 89 7.73 10.68 -10.57
N ALA A 90 6.64 10.57 -9.81
CA ALA A 90 5.30 10.90 -10.29
C ALA A 90 5.21 12.41 -10.57
N LEU A 91 5.75 13.25 -9.69
CA LEU A 91 5.77 14.70 -9.81
C LEU A 91 6.60 15.19 -11.02
N GLU A 92 7.80 14.64 -11.22
CA GLU A 92 8.66 14.96 -12.37
C GLU A 92 8.00 14.65 -13.71
N SER A 93 7.07 13.69 -13.73
CA SER A 93 6.36 13.28 -14.94
C SER A 93 5.24 14.25 -15.35
N VAL A 94 4.82 15.15 -14.45
CA VAL A 94 3.75 16.13 -14.68
C VAL A 94 4.27 17.35 -15.41
N LYS A 95 3.57 17.77 -16.49
CA LYS A 95 3.96 18.92 -17.34
C LYS A 95 3.06 20.14 -17.25
N ASP A 96 1.95 20.09 -16.51
CA ASP A 96 0.91 21.11 -16.50
C ASP A 96 0.89 21.89 -15.16
N PRO A 97 0.69 23.22 -15.14
CA PRO A 97 0.26 23.94 -13.94
C PRO A 97 -0.95 23.27 -13.30
N TYR A 98 -0.72 22.66 -12.13
CA TYR A 98 -1.70 21.88 -11.40
C TYR A 98 -2.78 22.77 -10.79
N GLU A 99 -4.01 22.72 -11.33
CA GLU A 99 -5.21 23.27 -10.68
C GLU A 99 -6.00 22.10 -10.05
N TYR A 100 -5.86 21.91 -8.74
CA TYR A 100 -6.62 20.89 -8.01
C TYR A 100 -8.05 21.35 -7.70
N VAL A 101 -8.94 20.38 -7.49
CA VAL A 101 -10.28 20.64 -6.94
C VAL A 101 -10.43 19.95 -5.58
N GLU A 102 -11.32 20.47 -4.73
CA GLU A 102 -11.53 19.96 -3.35
C GLU A 102 -11.89 18.45 -3.32
N GLU A 103 -12.54 17.94 -4.37
CA GLU A 103 -12.88 16.52 -4.54
C GLU A 103 -11.64 15.61 -4.58
N ASP A 104 -10.51 16.08 -5.11
CA ASP A 104 -9.25 15.31 -5.17
C ASP A 104 -8.73 14.99 -3.76
N LEU A 105 -8.87 15.95 -2.84
CA LEU A 105 -8.49 15.79 -1.43
C LEU A 105 -9.39 14.78 -0.70
N GLU A 106 -10.69 14.77 -0.98
CA GLU A 106 -11.62 13.77 -0.42
C GLU A 106 -11.30 12.36 -0.93
N ILE A 107 -10.96 12.22 -2.21
CA ILE A 107 -10.55 10.95 -2.82
C ILE A 107 -9.30 10.41 -2.12
N LEU A 108 -8.29 11.26 -1.93
CA LEU A 108 -7.04 10.88 -1.25
C LEU A 108 -7.28 10.52 0.22
N GLN A 109 -8.16 11.22 0.93
CA GLN A 109 -8.55 10.81 2.29
C GLN A 109 -9.22 9.43 2.30
N GLY A 110 -10.08 9.15 1.32
CA GLY A 110 -10.69 7.84 1.13
C GLY A 110 -9.64 6.75 0.89
N ALA A 111 -8.66 7.02 0.03
CA ALA A 111 -7.53 6.13 -0.26
C ALA A 111 -6.68 5.86 1.01
N MET A 112 -6.33 6.91 1.76
CA MET A 112 -5.60 6.78 3.03
C MET A 112 -6.35 5.90 4.05
N GLU A 113 -7.68 5.97 4.08
CA GLU A 113 -8.48 5.13 4.95
C GLU A 113 -8.51 3.66 4.50
N VAL A 114 -8.36 3.37 3.20
CA VAL A 114 -8.17 1.99 2.69
C VAL A 114 -6.86 1.42 3.24
N GLU A 115 -5.74 2.10 3.02
CA GLU A 115 -4.41 1.67 3.52
C GLU A 115 -4.39 1.50 5.05
N ARG A 116 -5.01 2.43 5.78
CA ARG A 116 -5.10 2.35 7.25
C ARG A 116 -5.88 1.10 7.71
N LYS A 117 -6.90 0.70 6.95
CA LYS A 117 -7.64 -0.56 7.22
C LYS A 117 -6.78 -1.77 6.91
N GLY A 118 -6.02 -1.76 5.81
CA GLY A 118 -5.05 -2.80 5.45
C GLY A 118 -4.00 -3.00 6.53
N TYR A 119 -3.32 -1.92 6.95
CA TYR A 119 -2.38 -1.92 8.07
C TYR A 119 -2.98 -2.55 9.33
N THR A 120 -4.20 -2.14 9.67
CA THR A 120 -4.91 -2.63 10.87
C THR A 120 -5.25 -4.11 10.74
N MET A 121 -5.68 -4.55 9.55
CA MET A 121 -6.01 -5.94 9.26
C MET A 121 -4.78 -6.83 9.42
N TYR A 122 -3.68 -6.46 8.76
CA TYR A 122 -2.43 -7.23 8.79
C TYR A 122 -1.77 -7.23 10.16
N SER A 123 -1.76 -6.10 10.87
CA SER A 123 -1.28 -6.05 12.26
C SER A 123 -2.08 -6.99 13.19
N LYS A 124 -3.41 -7.08 13.00
CA LYS A 124 -4.25 -8.01 13.75
C LYS A 124 -4.03 -9.46 13.33
N ALA A 125 -3.78 -9.71 12.04
CA ALA A 125 -3.44 -11.04 11.53
C ALA A 125 -2.14 -11.54 12.17
N ALA A 126 -1.08 -10.73 12.13
CA ALA A 126 0.22 -11.01 12.77
C ALA A 126 0.06 -11.36 14.26
N ALA A 127 -0.68 -10.54 15.01
CA ALA A 127 -0.90 -10.74 16.44
C ALA A 127 -1.70 -12.02 16.77
N ARG A 128 -2.40 -12.59 15.81
CA ARG A 128 -3.22 -13.81 15.98
C ARG A 128 -2.43 -15.08 15.64
N MET A 129 -1.22 -15.01 15.12
CA MET A 129 -0.47 -16.19 14.66
C MET A 129 0.56 -16.66 15.68
N GLU A 130 0.64 -17.98 15.86
CA GLU A 130 1.66 -18.60 16.70
C GLU A 130 2.95 -18.88 15.89
N SER A 131 2.81 -19.25 14.61
CA SER A 131 3.94 -19.40 13.69
C SER A 131 4.65 -18.06 13.48
N THR A 132 5.97 -18.08 13.66
CA THR A 132 6.85 -16.94 13.35
C THR A 132 6.78 -16.57 11.88
N GLU A 133 6.74 -17.56 10.99
CA GLU A 133 6.68 -17.36 9.53
C GLU A 133 5.39 -16.62 9.12
N ALA A 134 4.24 -17.05 9.61
CA ALA A 134 2.97 -16.36 9.36
C ALA A 134 2.93 -14.96 9.96
N ARG A 135 3.48 -14.80 11.17
CA ARG A 135 3.57 -13.49 11.81
C ARG A 135 4.44 -12.53 11.00
N GLU A 136 5.61 -12.97 10.56
CA GLU A 136 6.51 -12.16 9.74
C GLU A 136 5.92 -11.78 8.38
N LEU A 137 5.16 -12.67 7.74
CA LEU A 137 4.44 -12.37 6.50
C LEU A 137 3.45 -11.21 6.70
N PHE A 138 2.61 -11.29 7.73
CA PHE A 138 1.62 -10.24 7.99
C PHE A 138 2.24 -8.96 8.56
N GLU A 139 3.31 -9.03 9.34
CA GLU A 139 4.08 -7.85 9.76
C GLU A 139 4.69 -7.12 8.56
N HIS A 140 5.15 -7.86 7.55
CA HIS A 140 5.68 -7.29 6.32
C HIS A 140 4.59 -6.57 5.51
N LEU A 141 3.45 -7.23 5.24
CA LEU A 141 2.33 -6.60 4.53
C LEU A 141 1.84 -5.36 5.28
N ALA A 142 1.73 -5.39 6.61
CA ALA A 142 1.39 -4.19 7.38
C ALA A 142 2.38 -3.04 7.15
N ALA A 143 3.68 -3.31 7.01
CA ALA A 143 4.67 -2.28 6.72
C ALA A 143 4.52 -1.70 5.30
N GLU A 144 4.12 -2.52 4.32
CA GLU A 144 3.82 -2.07 2.95
C GLU A 144 2.59 -1.14 2.93
N GLU A 145 1.49 -1.51 3.59
CA GLU A 145 0.30 -0.62 3.72
C GLU A 145 0.61 0.71 4.41
N GLN A 146 1.52 0.70 5.41
CA GLN A 146 1.97 1.94 6.05
C GLN A 146 2.75 2.82 5.08
N THR A 147 3.56 2.19 4.22
CA THR A 147 4.35 2.85 3.17
C THR A 147 3.42 3.49 2.12
N HIS A 148 2.37 2.78 1.72
CA HIS A 148 1.31 3.30 0.84
C HIS A 148 0.54 4.46 1.46
N TYR A 149 0.18 4.36 2.74
CA TYR A 149 -0.46 5.46 3.47
C TYR A 149 0.40 6.73 3.47
N GLU A 150 1.71 6.59 3.69
CA GLU A 150 2.65 7.71 3.68
C GLU A 150 2.77 8.35 2.29
N LEU A 151 2.77 7.55 1.22
CA LEU A 151 2.74 8.03 -0.16
C LEU A 151 1.51 8.91 -0.43
N LEU A 152 0.33 8.42 -0.06
CA LEU A 152 -0.94 9.14 -0.21
C LEU A 152 -0.98 10.40 0.64
N LYS A 153 -0.47 10.33 1.88
CA LYS A 153 -0.39 11.49 2.78
C LYS A 153 0.49 12.60 2.20
N ASN A 154 1.66 12.25 1.67
CA ASN A 154 2.56 13.22 1.04
C ASN A 154 1.90 13.87 -0.18
N THR A 155 1.20 13.06 -0.99
CA THR A 155 0.45 13.53 -2.15
C THR A 155 -0.67 14.49 -1.73
N TYR A 156 -1.44 14.15 -0.69
CA TYR A 156 -2.47 15.02 -0.12
C TYR A 156 -1.89 16.35 0.39
N GLU A 157 -0.78 16.30 1.12
CA GLU A 157 -0.14 17.50 1.68
C GLU A 157 0.37 18.43 0.58
N TYR A 158 0.99 17.87 -0.47
CA TYR A 158 1.41 18.62 -1.66
C TYR A 158 0.23 19.28 -2.38
N ILE A 159 -0.84 18.52 -2.65
CA ILE A 159 -2.02 19.03 -3.37
C ILE A 159 -2.70 20.14 -2.57
N ARG A 160 -2.82 19.98 -1.25
CA ARG A 160 -3.48 20.97 -0.38
C ARG A 160 -2.72 22.30 -0.32
N ASP A 161 -1.39 22.25 -0.28
CA ASP A 161 -0.53 23.42 -0.10
C ASP A 161 0.82 23.27 -0.85
N PRO A 162 0.82 23.46 -2.19
CA PRO A 162 2.04 23.29 -2.99
C PRO A 162 3.14 24.32 -2.65
N GLU A 163 2.75 25.55 -2.30
CA GLU A 163 3.70 26.61 -1.91
C GLU A 163 4.37 26.28 -0.58
N GLY A 164 3.59 25.89 0.44
CA GLY A 164 4.12 25.44 1.72
C GLY A 164 5.01 24.21 1.57
N TRP A 165 4.66 23.24 0.72
CA TRP A 165 5.48 22.05 0.46
C TRP A 165 6.88 22.41 -0.07
N ASN A 166 6.97 23.37 -1.00
CA ASN A 166 8.26 23.84 -1.53
C ASN A 166 9.11 24.51 -0.43
N GLU A 167 8.50 25.27 0.48
CA GLU A 167 9.22 25.86 1.63
C GLU A 167 9.69 24.80 2.63
N TYR A 168 8.92 23.71 2.85
CA TYR A 168 9.37 22.57 3.65
C TYR A 168 10.56 21.85 3.02
N GLU A 169 10.57 21.68 1.69
CA GLU A 169 11.67 21.06 0.95
C GLU A 169 12.93 21.94 0.93
N GLU A 170 12.79 23.25 0.72
CA GLU A 170 13.91 24.20 0.76
C GLU A 170 14.43 24.43 2.19
N GLY A 171 13.55 24.42 3.19
CA GLY A 171 13.89 24.60 4.61
C GLY A 171 14.51 23.37 5.26
N GLY A 172 14.18 22.17 4.79
CA GLY A 172 14.76 20.90 5.25
C GLY A 172 16.24 20.69 4.90
N MET A 173 16.80 21.51 3.99
CA MET A 173 18.23 21.55 3.70
C MET A 173 19.04 22.48 4.62
N LEU A 174 18.39 23.24 5.51
CA LEU A 174 19.04 24.20 6.41
C LEU A 174 18.85 23.88 7.89
N ASP A 175 18.79 22.61 8.30
CA ASP A 175 19.17 22.24 9.67
C ASP A 175 19.40 20.72 9.75
N GLY A 176 20.67 20.29 9.70
CA GLY A 176 20.93 18.85 9.69
C GLY A 176 22.37 18.32 9.73
N GLY A 177 23.40 19.12 10.03
CA GLY A 177 24.73 18.63 10.47
C GLY A 177 25.89 18.79 9.49
#